data_AF-A0A942CW26-F1
#
_entry.id   AF-A0A942CW26-F1
#
_cell.length_a   1.000
_cell.length_b   1.000
_cell.length_c   1.000
_cell.angle_alpha   90.00
_cell.angle_beta   90.00
_cell.angle_gamma   90.00
#
_symmetry.space_group_name_H-M   'P 1'
#
loop_
_entity.id
_entity.type
_entity.pdbx_description
1 polymer ?
#
loop_
_entity_poly.entity_id
_entity_poly.type
_entity_poly.pdbx_seq_one_letter_code
_entity_poly.pdbx_strand_id
1 'polypeptide(L)'
;MGIAFRTLDGKEEWYSRADEAFHAASTMKVPVLIELFHQVKQGTLKLSDTLLIKNEFHSIVDGSIYKLDAADDSEAELYKAEGQTRTLEQLAELMITVSSNFATDLIVEKLGVENIRAEVHALGADGVNVLRGVEDQKAFDKGLNNMTTARGLAILMTAIAQGKAVDKESSEQMAAILKRQKFNEAIPAGLPAGTVVAHKTGDITKIHHDAAIVYAKRPFVLVLLVRGIADDKVAYSLMAEITRDLHDATNR
;
A
#
# COMPACT_ATOMS: atom_id res chain seq x y z
N MET A 1 -2.98 10.90 14.70
CA MET A 1 -3.61 10.10 13.64
C MET A 1 -3.96 11.03 12.50
N GLY A 2 -3.67 10.63 11.26
CA GLY A 2 -4.12 11.30 10.05
C GLY A 2 -5.33 10.57 9.47
N ILE A 3 -6.32 11.29 8.98
CA ILE A 3 -7.52 10.73 8.36
C ILE A 3 -7.83 11.48 7.06
N ALA A 4 -8.16 10.72 6.03
CA ALA A 4 -8.77 11.22 4.80
C ALA A 4 -9.97 10.34 4.45
N PHE A 5 -11.12 10.97 4.28
CA PHE A 5 -12.37 10.34 3.89
C PHE A 5 -12.94 11.07 2.67
N ARG A 6 -13.40 10.31 1.67
CA ARG A 6 -14.01 10.88 0.46
C ARG A 6 -15.00 9.91 -0.16
N THR A 7 -16.23 10.34 -0.38
CA THR A 7 -17.22 9.60 -1.17
C THR A 7 -16.84 9.61 -2.65
N LEU A 8 -17.05 8.50 -3.36
CA LEU A 8 -16.69 8.38 -4.78
C LEU A 8 -17.61 9.19 -5.71
N ASP A 9 -18.80 9.56 -5.25
CA ASP A 9 -19.65 10.54 -5.94
C ASP A 9 -19.15 11.99 -5.80
N GLY A 10 -18.11 12.21 -4.98
CA GLY A 10 -17.45 13.50 -4.77
C GLY A 10 -18.26 14.51 -3.97
N LYS A 11 -19.40 14.12 -3.36
CA LYS A 11 -20.27 15.06 -2.65
C LYS A 11 -19.84 15.30 -1.21
N GLU A 12 -19.08 14.39 -0.62
CA GLU A 12 -18.58 14.49 0.75
C GLU A 12 -17.10 14.14 0.84
N GLU A 13 -16.37 14.98 1.55
CA GLU A 13 -14.98 14.79 1.93
C GLU A 13 -14.76 15.28 3.36
N TRP A 14 -13.90 14.59 4.09
CA TRP A 14 -13.51 14.98 5.43
C TRP A 14 -12.04 14.63 5.68
N TYR A 15 -11.32 15.55 6.30
CA TYR A 15 -9.89 15.45 6.52
C TYR A 15 -9.55 15.85 7.95
N SER A 16 -8.67 15.09 8.59
CA SER A 16 -8.10 15.45 9.88
C SER A 16 -6.61 15.15 9.86
N ARG A 17 -5.76 16.18 10.02
CA ARG A 17 -4.29 16.05 9.95
C ARG A 17 -3.85 15.30 8.68
N ALA A 18 -4.57 15.49 7.58
CA ALA A 18 -4.42 14.67 6.38
C ALA A 18 -3.11 14.92 5.64
N ASP A 19 -2.48 16.07 5.88
CA ASP A 19 -1.20 16.51 5.32
C ASP A 19 -0.02 16.32 6.28
N GLU A 20 -0.25 15.81 7.50
CA GLU A 20 0.85 15.43 8.39
C GLU A 20 1.60 14.22 7.81
N ALA A 21 2.93 14.26 7.90
CA ALA A 21 3.79 13.18 7.42
C ALA A 21 3.85 12.01 8.44
N PHE A 22 3.72 10.80 7.91
CA PHE A 22 3.86 9.53 8.62
C PHE A 22 4.88 8.65 7.91
N HIS A 23 5.52 7.75 8.65
CA HIS A 23 6.25 6.65 8.03
C HIS A 23 5.25 5.80 7.25
N ALA A 24 5.54 5.47 5.99
CA ALA A 24 4.56 4.82 5.12
C ALA A 24 4.21 3.39 5.54
N ALA A 25 5.15 2.70 6.21
CA ALA A 25 5.05 1.25 6.44
C ALA A 25 4.69 0.54 5.11
N SER A 26 3.93 -0.55 5.15
CA SER A 26 3.54 -1.27 3.93
C SER A 26 2.51 -0.56 3.04
N THR A 27 1.99 0.62 3.41
CA THR A 27 1.13 1.40 2.50
C THR A 27 1.89 1.94 1.28
N MET A 28 3.23 2.01 1.36
CA MET A 28 4.10 2.32 0.22
C MET A 28 3.94 1.34 -0.94
N LYS A 29 3.38 0.14 -0.72
CA LYS A 29 3.16 -0.87 -1.76
C LYS A 29 2.05 -0.47 -2.75
N VAL A 30 1.18 0.50 -2.39
CA VAL A 30 0.15 1.05 -3.28
C VAL A 30 0.76 1.77 -4.49
N PRO A 31 1.64 2.79 -4.34
CA PRO A 31 2.28 3.41 -5.51
C PRO A 31 3.18 2.46 -6.30
N VAL A 32 3.79 1.45 -5.65
CA VAL A 32 4.55 0.40 -6.38
C VAL A 32 3.64 -0.41 -7.29
N LEU A 33 2.44 -0.78 -6.82
CA LEU A 33 1.44 -1.45 -7.64
C LEU A 33 1.00 -0.58 -8.82
N ILE A 34 0.74 0.71 -8.58
CA ILE A 34 0.37 1.65 -9.63
C ILE A 34 1.46 1.71 -10.71
N GLU A 35 2.72 1.88 -10.31
CA GLU A 35 3.84 1.96 -11.25
C GLU A 35 4.04 0.65 -12.03
N LEU A 36 3.86 -0.51 -11.40
CA LEU A 36 3.90 -1.79 -12.12
C LEU A 36 2.88 -1.81 -13.26
N PHE A 37 1.63 -1.42 -12.96
CA PHE A 37 0.58 -1.37 -13.96
C PHE A 37 0.79 -0.27 -15.01
N HIS A 38 1.43 0.84 -14.63
CA HIS A 38 1.82 1.90 -15.53
C HIS A 38 2.81 1.38 -16.59
N GLN A 39 3.89 0.70 -16.17
CA GLN A 39 4.87 0.09 -17.09
C GLN A 39 4.25 -1.02 -17.94
N VAL A 40 3.34 -1.83 -17.37
CA VAL A 40 2.58 -2.83 -18.14
C VAL A 40 1.74 -2.16 -19.22
N LYS A 41 1.06 -1.05 -18.90
CA LYS A 41 0.27 -0.30 -19.87
C LYS A 41 1.11 0.30 -20.98
N GLN A 42 2.31 0.79 -20.66
CA GLN A 42 3.27 1.29 -21.65
C GLN A 42 3.86 0.17 -22.54
N GLY A 43 3.68 -1.09 -22.16
CA GLY A 43 4.25 -2.25 -22.87
C GLY A 43 5.74 -2.45 -22.60
N THR A 44 6.32 -1.75 -21.63
CA THR A 44 7.72 -1.95 -21.20
C THR A 44 7.87 -3.21 -20.36
N LEU A 45 6.79 -3.63 -19.68
CA LEU A 45 6.69 -4.88 -18.93
C LEU A 45 5.41 -5.64 -19.29
N LYS A 46 5.37 -6.92 -18.94
CA LYS A 46 4.15 -7.74 -18.89
C LYS A 46 4.02 -8.36 -17.51
N LEU A 47 2.79 -8.53 -17.02
CA LEU A 47 2.55 -9.22 -15.76
C LEU A 47 3.06 -10.68 -15.76
N SER A 48 3.16 -11.30 -16.95
CA SER A 48 3.73 -12.63 -17.16
C SER A 48 5.26 -12.66 -17.16
N ASP A 49 5.93 -11.51 -17.22
CA ASP A 49 7.40 -11.46 -17.12
C ASP A 49 7.82 -11.99 -15.76
N THR A 50 8.96 -12.67 -15.72
CA THR A 50 9.44 -13.32 -14.52
C THR A 50 10.66 -12.61 -13.93
N LEU A 51 10.74 -12.61 -12.60
CA LEU A 51 11.92 -12.19 -11.85
C LEU A 51 12.57 -13.41 -11.21
N LEU A 52 13.91 -13.41 -11.17
CA LEU A 52 14.68 -14.34 -10.35
C LEU A 52 14.45 -14.00 -8.89
N ILE A 53 14.06 -14.98 -8.09
CA ILE A 53 13.96 -14.85 -6.65
C ILE A 53 15.38 -14.91 -6.08
N LYS A 54 15.88 -13.75 -5.69
CA LYS A 54 17.24 -13.57 -5.17
C LYS A 54 17.20 -12.60 -4.00
N ASN A 55 17.59 -13.05 -2.81
CA ASN A 55 17.55 -12.22 -1.61
C ASN A 55 18.86 -11.43 -1.45
N GLU A 56 19.09 -10.47 -2.35
CA GLU A 56 20.24 -9.56 -2.35
C GLU A 56 19.83 -8.20 -2.90
N PHE A 57 19.72 -7.21 -2.02
CA PHE A 57 19.30 -5.85 -2.34
C PHE A 57 20.38 -4.84 -1.96
N HIS A 58 20.33 -3.61 -2.48
CA HIS A 58 21.41 -2.63 -2.29
C HIS A 58 20.93 -1.43 -1.47
N SER A 59 21.67 -1.09 -0.41
CA SER A 59 21.33 0.04 0.45
C SER A 59 21.49 1.35 -0.30
N ILE A 60 20.53 2.27 -0.15
CA ILE A 60 20.59 3.60 -0.79
C ILE A 60 21.67 4.51 -0.19
N VAL A 61 22.28 4.09 0.93
CA VAL A 61 23.30 4.86 1.64
C VAL A 61 24.67 4.77 0.96
N ASP A 62 25.09 3.57 0.59
CA ASP A 62 26.44 3.30 0.10
C ASP A 62 26.51 2.13 -0.90
N GLY A 63 25.36 1.58 -1.31
CA GLY A 63 25.29 0.43 -2.21
C GLY A 63 25.68 -0.90 -1.58
N SER A 64 25.88 -0.99 -0.27
CA SER A 64 26.15 -2.28 0.37
C SER A 64 24.96 -3.23 0.24
N ILE A 65 25.24 -4.52 0.10
CA ILE A 65 24.21 -5.55 0.03
C ILE A 65 23.53 -5.71 1.41
N TYR A 66 22.20 -5.77 1.41
CA TYR A 66 21.40 -6.28 2.52
C TYR A 66 20.51 -7.43 2.04
N LYS A 67 20.02 -8.22 2.99
CA LYS A 67 19.12 -9.35 2.78
C LYS A 67 17.98 -9.23 3.77
N LEU A 68 16.80 -9.68 3.38
CA LEU A 68 15.63 -9.72 4.25
C LEU A 68 15.63 -11.01 5.05
N ASP A 69 15.04 -10.99 6.24
CA ASP A 69 14.82 -12.18 7.07
C ASP A 69 13.37 -12.67 6.91
N ALA A 70 13.19 -13.96 6.66
CA ALA A 70 11.86 -14.56 6.57
C ALA A 70 11.09 -14.48 7.91
N ALA A 71 11.78 -14.29 9.04
CA ALA A 71 11.17 -14.09 10.34
C ALA A 71 10.50 -12.71 10.51
N ASP A 72 10.94 -11.71 9.74
CA ASP A 72 10.43 -10.33 9.78
C ASP A 72 9.38 -10.06 8.68
N ASP A 73 9.14 -11.04 7.80
CA ASP A 73 8.13 -10.98 6.74
C ASP A 73 6.85 -11.74 7.14
N SER A 74 5.71 -11.27 6.65
CA SER A 74 4.41 -11.92 6.82
C SER A 74 4.17 -13.06 5.83
N GLU A 75 5.10 -13.28 4.90
CA GLU A 75 5.09 -14.33 3.88
C GLU A 75 6.48 -14.97 3.80
N ALA A 76 6.60 -16.26 4.13
CA ALA A 76 7.88 -16.97 4.23
C ALA A 76 8.13 -17.99 3.09
N GLU A 77 7.13 -18.35 2.30
CA GLU A 77 7.27 -19.38 1.26
C GLU A 77 8.07 -18.87 0.06
N LEU A 78 8.02 -17.56 -0.26
CA LEU A 78 8.82 -17.00 -1.36
C LEU A 78 10.33 -17.18 -1.12
N TYR A 79 10.78 -17.11 0.13
CA TYR A 79 12.18 -17.33 0.51
C TYR A 79 12.67 -18.74 0.17
N LYS A 80 11.79 -19.75 0.22
CA LYS A 80 12.11 -21.13 -0.18
C LYS A 80 12.25 -21.30 -1.69
N ALA A 81 11.81 -20.31 -2.47
CA ALA A 81 11.91 -20.31 -3.91
C ALA A 81 13.19 -19.61 -4.43
N GLU A 82 14.16 -19.30 -3.57
CA GLU A 82 15.42 -18.69 -3.99
C GLU A 82 16.11 -19.49 -5.12
N GLY A 83 16.59 -18.78 -6.14
CA GLY A 83 17.13 -19.37 -7.36
C GLY A 83 16.08 -19.80 -8.40
N GLN A 84 14.79 -19.78 -8.07
CA GLN A 84 13.69 -19.96 -9.03
C GLN A 84 13.19 -18.63 -9.57
N THR A 85 12.20 -18.67 -10.46
CA THR A 85 11.51 -17.47 -10.95
C THR A 85 10.04 -17.44 -10.56
N ARG A 86 9.49 -16.23 -10.43
CA ARG A 86 8.04 -15.95 -10.27
C ARG A 86 7.62 -14.82 -11.19
N THR A 87 6.37 -14.83 -11.62
CA THR A 87 5.84 -13.75 -12.47
C THR A 87 5.65 -12.47 -11.67
N LEU A 88 5.67 -11.31 -12.34
CA LEU A 88 5.32 -10.03 -11.74
C LEU A 88 3.89 -10.04 -11.16
N GLU A 89 2.97 -10.74 -11.81
CA GLU A 89 1.62 -10.97 -11.28
C GLU A 89 1.62 -11.66 -9.91
N GLN A 90 2.36 -12.76 -9.79
CA GLN A 90 2.47 -13.52 -8.54
C GLN A 90 3.11 -12.68 -7.44
N LEU A 91 4.17 -11.94 -7.76
CA LEU A 91 4.85 -11.07 -6.81
C LEU A 91 3.96 -9.91 -6.38
N ALA A 92 3.20 -9.30 -7.29
CA ALA A 92 2.26 -8.23 -6.96
C ALA A 92 1.12 -8.71 -6.06
N GLU A 93 0.63 -9.94 -6.30
CA GLU A 93 -0.36 -10.59 -5.42
C GLU A 93 0.19 -10.75 -3.99
N LEU A 94 1.40 -11.29 -3.83
CA LEU A 94 2.03 -11.46 -2.51
C LEU A 94 2.33 -10.12 -1.82
N MET A 95 2.84 -9.15 -2.58
CA MET A 95 3.15 -7.79 -2.11
C MET A 95 1.91 -7.11 -1.52
N ILE A 96 0.74 -7.30 -2.12
CA ILE A 96 -0.48 -6.63 -1.67
C ILE A 96 -1.23 -7.47 -0.65
N THR A 97 -1.51 -8.74 -0.93
CA THR A 97 -2.51 -9.52 -0.18
C THR A 97 -2.01 -10.04 1.17
N VAL A 98 -0.73 -10.37 1.25
CA VAL A 98 -0.06 -10.83 2.48
C VAL A 98 1.13 -9.95 2.81
N SER A 99 1.24 -8.78 2.18
CA SER A 99 2.24 -7.76 2.49
C SER A 99 3.68 -8.25 2.45
N SER A 100 4.03 -9.20 1.57
CA SER A 100 5.41 -9.73 1.48
C SER A 100 6.43 -8.61 1.26
N ASN A 101 7.42 -8.48 2.13
CA ASN A 101 8.55 -7.56 1.97
C ASN A 101 9.47 -8.05 0.85
N PHE A 102 9.74 -9.35 0.77
CA PHE A 102 10.60 -9.88 -0.28
C PHE A 102 10.03 -9.67 -1.69
N ALA A 103 8.73 -9.90 -1.89
CA ALA A 103 8.08 -9.58 -3.16
C ALA A 103 8.11 -8.07 -3.46
N THR A 104 8.01 -7.22 -2.42
CA THR A 104 8.06 -5.76 -2.58
C THR A 104 9.40 -5.33 -3.13
N ASP A 105 10.50 -5.79 -2.54
CA ASP A 105 11.84 -5.31 -2.90
C ASP A 105 12.27 -5.78 -4.28
N LEU A 106 11.89 -7.01 -4.67
CA LEU A 106 12.07 -7.50 -6.04
C LEU A 106 11.35 -6.61 -7.06
N ILE A 107 10.12 -6.19 -6.76
CA ILE A 107 9.35 -5.31 -7.65
C ILE A 107 9.94 -3.89 -7.64
N VAL A 108 10.29 -3.33 -6.48
CA VAL A 108 10.85 -1.98 -6.36
C VAL A 108 12.18 -1.87 -7.14
N GLU A 109 13.07 -2.85 -7.02
CA GLU A 109 14.32 -2.89 -7.78
C GLU A 109 14.05 -2.99 -9.29
N LYS A 110 13.06 -3.80 -9.68
CA LYS A 110 12.67 -3.94 -11.09
C LYS A 110 12.10 -2.66 -11.69
N LEU A 111 11.24 -1.95 -10.96
CA LEU A 111 10.55 -0.76 -11.45
C LEU A 111 11.42 0.50 -11.38
N GLY A 112 12.27 0.60 -10.34
CA GLY A 112 13.05 1.78 -10.03
C GLY A 112 12.26 2.82 -9.23
N VAL A 113 12.84 3.27 -8.11
CA VAL A 113 12.20 4.23 -7.19
C VAL A 113 11.86 5.57 -7.84
N GLU A 114 12.68 6.04 -8.78
CA GLU A 114 12.42 7.32 -9.45
C GLU A 114 11.18 7.25 -10.36
N ASN A 115 10.92 6.11 -10.99
CA ASN A 115 9.69 5.92 -11.78
C ASN A 115 8.46 5.89 -10.86
N ILE A 116 8.53 5.16 -9.74
CA ILE A 116 7.47 5.12 -8.73
C ILE A 116 7.13 6.54 -8.23
N ARG A 117 8.16 7.36 -7.94
CA ARG A 117 7.98 8.74 -7.48
C ARG A 117 7.43 9.66 -8.56
N ALA A 118 7.87 9.48 -9.81
CA ALA A 118 7.35 10.23 -10.95
C ALA A 118 5.86 9.98 -11.15
N GLU A 119 5.41 8.73 -11.03
CA GLU A 119 3.99 8.38 -11.17
C GLU A 119 3.14 8.91 -10.01
N VAL A 120 3.67 8.83 -8.78
CA VAL A 120 3.04 9.47 -7.61
C VAL A 120 2.85 10.98 -7.84
N HIS A 121 3.86 11.66 -8.36
CA HIS A 121 3.79 13.09 -8.68
C HIS A 121 2.79 13.36 -9.81
N ALA A 122 2.78 12.55 -10.87
CA ALA A 122 1.86 12.69 -12.00
C ALA A 122 0.39 12.57 -11.59
N LEU A 123 0.09 11.74 -10.57
CA LEU A 123 -1.24 11.61 -9.98
C LEU A 123 -1.57 12.71 -8.94
N GLY A 124 -0.64 13.63 -8.66
CA GLY A 124 -0.80 14.70 -7.68
C GLY A 124 -0.75 14.25 -6.23
N ALA A 125 -0.14 13.09 -5.95
CA ALA A 125 -0.07 12.49 -4.62
C ALA A 125 1.26 12.79 -3.90
N ASP A 126 1.75 14.03 -3.98
CA ASP A 126 3.07 14.48 -3.49
C ASP A 126 3.35 14.21 -2.00
N GLY A 127 2.32 13.93 -1.20
CA GLY A 127 2.46 13.47 0.18
C GLY A 127 3.00 12.05 0.33
N VAL A 128 3.11 11.27 -0.75
CA VAL A 128 3.64 9.91 -0.77
C VAL A 128 5.06 9.93 -1.35
N ASN A 129 6.01 9.28 -0.68
CA ASN A 129 7.40 9.24 -1.13
C ASN A 129 8.03 7.88 -0.84
N VAL A 130 8.33 7.13 -1.90
CA VAL A 130 9.05 5.85 -1.85
C VAL A 130 10.53 6.11 -2.15
N LEU A 131 11.39 5.99 -1.15
CA LEU A 131 12.83 6.23 -1.27
C LEU A 131 13.62 4.95 -1.51
N ARG A 132 13.12 3.82 -1.02
CA ARG A 132 13.86 2.55 -0.93
C ARG A 132 12.93 1.35 -0.81
N GLY A 133 13.51 0.17 -1.00
CA GLY A 133 12.92 -1.09 -0.54
C GLY A 133 12.71 -1.12 0.98
N VAL A 134 12.04 -2.16 1.43
CA VAL A 134 11.78 -2.46 2.84
C VAL A 134 13.09 -2.95 3.47
N GLU A 135 13.21 -2.91 4.81
CA GLU A 135 14.34 -3.52 5.54
C GLU A 135 15.79 -3.08 5.20
N ASP A 136 16.02 -2.04 4.38
CA ASP A 136 17.31 -1.34 4.33
C ASP A 136 17.55 -0.59 5.65
N GLN A 137 17.99 -1.35 6.66
CA GLN A 137 18.15 -0.88 8.04
C GLN A 137 19.18 0.25 8.13
N LYS A 138 20.24 0.19 7.32
CA LYS A 138 21.27 1.24 7.26
C LYS A 138 20.67 2.58 6.85
N ALA A 139 19.76 2.58 5.87
CA ALA A 139 19.03 3.78 5.47
C ALA A 139 18.03 4.22 6.55
N PHE A 140 17.30 3.28 7.14
CA PHE A 140 16.37 3.54 8.24
C PHE A 140 17.05 4.25 9.42
N ASP A 141 18.21 3.75 9.86
CA ASP A 141 18.99 4.30 10.98
C ASP A 141 19.49 5.73 10.71
N LYS A 142 19.63 6.10 9.43
CA LYS A 142 19.97 7.46 8.99
C LYS A 142 18.73 8.36 8.76
N GLY A 143 17.53 7.86 9.07
CA GLY A 143 16.27 8.59 8.90
C GLY A 143 15.75 8.64 7.46
N LEU A 144 16.34 7.87 6.54
CA LEU A 144 15.91 7.81 5.14
C LEU A 144 14.73 6.84 5.00
N ASN A 145 13.54 7.35 5.27
CA ASN A 145 12.32 6.53 5.36
C ASN A 145 11.34 6.78 4.21
N ASN A 146 10.60 5.74 3.86
CA ASN A 146 9.42 5.88 3.01
C ASN A 146 8.35 6.64 3.81
N MET A 147 7.79 7.69 3.22
CA MET A 147 6.86 8.61 3.90
C MET A 147 5.52 8.66 3.18
N THR A 148 4.47 8.98 3.93
CA THR A 148 3.12 9.13 3.40
C THR A 148 2.32 10.17 4.16
N THR A 149 1.25 10.66 3.54
CA THR A 149 0.18 11.44 4.18
C THR A 149 -1.16 10.80 3.89
N ALA A 150 -2.17 11.04 4.74
CA ALA A 150 -3.49 10.46 4.52
C ALA A 150 -4.11 11.00 3.22
N ARG A 151 -3.87 12.28 2.90
CA ARG A 151 -4.31 12.89 1.63
C ARG A 151 -3.65 12.23 0.43
N GLY A 152 -2.33 12.01 0.48
CA GLY A 152 -1.59 11.39 -0.62
C GLY A 152 -2.12 9.99 -0.95
N LEU A 153 -2.28 9.12 0.06
CA LEU A 153 -2.88 7.80 -0.14
C LEU A 153 -4.33 7.89 -0.63
N ALA A 154 -5.13 8.82 -0.11
CA ALA A 154 -6.51 8.98 -0.54
C ALA A 154 -6.60 9.37 -2.03
N ILE A 155 -5.66 10.18 -2.53
CA ILE A 155 -5.56 10.52 -3.95
C ILE A 155 -5.29 9.26 -4.78
N LEU A 156 -4.28 8.45 -4.41
CA LEU A 156 -3.95 7.21 -5.11
C LEU A 156 -5.12 6.21 -5.11
N MET A 157 -5.74 5.97 -3.96
CA MET A 157 -6.88 5.06 -3.84
C MET A 157 -8.10 5.57 -4.62
N THR A 158 -8.33 6.89 -4.65
CA THR A 158 -9.39 7.49 -5.47
C THR A 158 -9.11 7.32 -6.96
N ALA A 159 -7.87 7.48 -7.40
CA ALA A 159 -7.48 7.28 -8.78
C ALA A 159 -7.73 5.82 -9.23
N ILE A 160 -7.39 4.84 -8.39
CA ILE A 160 -7.71 3.42 -8.63
C ILE A 160 -9.23 3.24 -8.70
N ALA A 161 -9.98 3.74 -7.72
CA ALA A 161 -11.43 3.56 -7.65
C ALA A 161 -12.18 4.15 -8.85
N GLN A 162 -11.66 5.23 -9.43
CA GLN A 162 -12.26 5.93 -10.56
C GLN A 162 -11.77 5.46 -11.94
N GLY A 163 -10.87 4.46 -12.01
CA GLY A 163 -10.32 4.01 -13.28
C GLY A 163 -9.30 4.95 -13.91
N LYS A 164 -8.62 5.77 -13.08
CA LYS A 164 -7.74 6.86 -13.50
C LYS A 164 -6.30 6.75 -12.99
N ALA A 165 -5.97 5.71 -12.23
CA ALA A 165 -4.60 5.53 -11.75
C ALA A 165 -3.62 5.28 -12.90
N VAL A 166 -4.05 4.54 -13.93
CA VAL A 166 -3.29 4.34 -15.17
C VAL A 166 -4.28 4.40 -16.34
N ASP A 167 -5.18 3.42 -16.38
CA ASP A 167 -6.40 3.42 -17.15
C ASP A 167 -7.47 2.61 -16.42
N LYS A 168 -8.65 2.46 -17.04
CA LYS A 168 -9.77 1.72 -16.44
C LYS A 168 -9.42 0.25 -16.19
N GLU A 169 -8.84 -0.44 -17.16
CA GLU A 169 -8.56 -1.88 -17.09
C GLU A 169 -7.49 -2.18 -16.03
N SER A 170 -6.37 -1.46 -16.05
CA SER A 170 -5.32 -1.55 -15.04
C SER A 170 -5.85 -1.24 -13.64
N SER A 171 -6.70 -0.22 -13.49
CA SER A 171 -7.28 0.12 -12.20
C SER A 171 -8.23 -0.97 -11.67
N GLU A 172 -9.02 -1.60 -12.54
CA GLU A 172 -9.87 -2.73 -12.18
C GLU A 172 -9.03 -3.93 -11.71
N GLN A 173 -7.92 -4.23 -12.39
CA GLN A 173 -6.99 -5.29 -11.99
C GLN A 173 -6.30 -4.98 -10.65
N MET A 174 -5.82 -3.74 -10.44
CA MET A 174 -5.26 -3.30 -9.15
C MET A 174 -6.28 -3.41 -8.02
N ALA A 175 -7.51 -2.95 -8.25
CA ALA A 175 -8.58 -3.07 -7.27
C ALA A 175 -8.92 -4.54 -6.97
N ALA A 176 -8.84 -5.43 -7.95
CA ALA A 176 -9.06 -6.86 -7.75
C ALA A 176 -8.00 -7.49 -6.83
N ILE A 177 -6.72 -7.12 -6.99
CA ILE A 177 -5.64 -7.56 -6.10
C ILE A 177 -5.86 -7.02 -4.68
N LEU A 178 -6.13 -5.72 -4.55
CA LEU A 178 -6.40 -5.06 -3.26
C LEU A 178 -7.62 -5.65 -2.52
N LYS A 179 -8.63 -6.18 -3.24
CA LYS A 179 -9.79 -6.89 -2.66
C LYS A 179 -9.46 -8.23 -2.04
N ARG A 180 -8.30 -8.81 -2.34
CA ARG A 180 -7.87 -10.12 -1.83
C ARG A 180 -6.97 -10.01 -0.60
N GLN A 181 -6.82 -8.80 -0.05
CA GLN A 181 -6.13 -8.51 1.21
C GLN A 181 -6.56 -9.49 2.33
N LYS A 182 -5.58 -10.00 3.07
CA LYS A 182 -5.81 -10.99 4.12
C LYS A 182 -5.92 -10.36 5.51
N PHE A 183 -5.25 -9.25 5.75
CA PHE A 183 -5.30 -8.52 7.03
C PHE A 183 -6.50 -7.58 7.03
N ASN A 184 -7.55 -7.93 7.78
CA ASN A 184 -8.87 -7.28 7.76
C ASN A 184 -9.28 -6.66 9.11
N GLU A 185 -8.35 -6.56 10.06
CA GLU A 185 -8.57 -6.14 11.45
C GLU A 185 -8.83 -4.63 11.60
N ALA A 186 -8.44 -3.83 10.61
CA ALA A 186 -8.54 -2.37 10.62
C ALA A 186 -9.86 -1.86 10.02
N ILE A 187 -9.84 -1.24 8.82
CA ILE A 187 -11.04 -0.67 8.20
C ILE A 187 -12.13 -1.73 7.98
N PRO A 188 -11.84 -2.93 7.43
CA PRO A 188 -12.89 -3.92 7.18
C PRO A 188 -13.66 -4.35 8.44
N ALA A 189 -13.01 -4.40 9.60
CA ALA A 189 -13.64 -4.79 10.86
C ALA A 189 -14.70 -3.79 11.35
N GLY A 190 -14.66 -2.54 10.89
CA GLY A 190 -15.66 -1.52 11.20
C GLY A 190 -16.91 -1.56 10.31
N LEU A 191 -16.95 -2.43 9.30
CA LEU A 191 -18.00 -2.45 8.28
C LEU A 191 -18.97 -3.62 8.48
N PRO A 192 -20.19 -3.53 7.93
CA PRO A 192 -21.11 -4.66 7.89
C PRO A 192 -20.47 -5.90 7.24
N ALA A 193 -20.75 -7.08 7.78
CA ALA A 193 -20.24 -8.34 7.24
C ALA A 193 -20.58 -8.49 5.74
N GLY A 194 -19.59 -8.89 4.95
CA GLY A 194 -19.72 -9.03 3.49
C GLY A 194 -19.50 -7.75 2.69
N THR A 195 -19.23 -6.61 3.34
CA THR A 195 -18.80 -5.39 2.64
C THR A 195 -17.50 -5.65 1.90
N VAL A 196 -17.46 -5.40 0.59
CA VAL A 196 -16.25 -5.55 -0.21
C VAL A 196 -15.33 -4.36 0.04
N VAL A 197 -14.07 -4.63 0.34
CA VAL A 197 -13.05 -3.63 0.62
C VAL A 197 -11.81 -3.94 -0.22
N ALA A 198 -11.30 -2.97 -0.97
CA ALA A 198 -10.01 -3.05 -1.63
C ALA A 198 -9.01 -2.19 -0.84
N HIS A 199 -8.02 -2.79 -0.18
CA HIS A 199 -7.20 -2.02 0.75
C HIS A 199 -5.78 -2.55 0.96
N LYS A 200 -4.95 -1.69 1.54
CA LYS A 200 -3.59 -2.00 1.94
C LYS A 200 -3.30 -1.50 3.35
N THR A 201 -2.95 -2.44 4.21
CA THR A 201 -2.47 -2.19 5.57
C THR A 201 -1.00 -1.79 5.62
N GLY A 202 -0.57 -1.20 6.72
CA GLY A 202 0.83 -0.91 6.99
C GLY A 202 1.11 -0.86 8.48
N ASP A 203 1.94 -1.79 8.95
CA ASP A 203 2.23 -1.97 10.36
C ASP A 203 3.74 -1.98 10.58
N ILE A 204 4.18 -1.20 11.57
CA ILE A 204 5.55 -1.16 12.08
C ILE A 204 5.47 -0.60 13.49
N THR A 205 6.23 -1.13 14.45
CA THR A 205 6.21 -0.74 15.89
C THR A 205 5.51 0.59 16.22
N LYS A 206 4.33 0.50 16.85
CA LYS A 206 3.46 1.64 17.25
C LYS A 206 2.78 2.41 16.11
N ILE A 207 2.81 1.91 14.89
CA ILE A 207 2.21 2.51 13.69
C ILE A 207 1.29 1.46 13.07
N HIS A 208 0.04 1.86 12.82
CA HIS A 208 -1.00 1.05 12.21
C HIS A 208 -1.71 1.88 11.16
N HIS A 209 -1.67 1.44 9.92
CA HIS A 209 -2.19 2.16 8.78
C HIS A 209 -3.13 1.28 7.97
N ASP A 210 -4.16 1.88 7.38
CA ASP A 210 -4.97 1.22 6.37
C ASP A 210 -5.50 2.26 5.38
N ALA A 211 -5.44 1.94 4.10
CA ALA A 211 -5.90 2.77 3.00
C ALA A 211 -6.83 1.94 2.12
N ALA A 212 -8.11 2.33 2.06
CA ALA A 212 -9.18 1.48 1.56
C ALA A 212 -10.11 2.19 0.57
N ILE A 213 -10.56 1.43 -0.43
CA ILE A 213 -11.76 1.70 -1.22
C ILE A 213 -12.86 0.78 -0.67
N VAL A 214 -13.91 1.36 -0.12
CA VAL A 214 -15.03 0.66 0.48
C VAL A 214 -16.20 0.66 -0.50
N TYR A 215 -16.65 -0.53 -0.90
CA TYR A 215 -17.76 -0.73 -1.83
C TYR A 215 -19.07 -0.91 -1.07
N ALA A 216 -19.43 0.09 -0.26
CA ALA A 216 -20.74 0.19 0.38
C ALA A 216 -21.81 0.66 -0.62
N LYS A 217 -23.08 0.78 -0.16
CA LYS A 217 -24.18 1.33 -0.97
C LYS A 217 -23.83 2.68 -1.59
N ARG A 218 -23.14 3.53 -0.80
CA ARG A 218 -22.47 4.73 -1.27
C ARG A 218 -20.94 4.52 -1.12
N PRO A 219 -20.23 4.17 -2.20
CA PRO A 219 -18.81 3.89 -2.12
C PRO A 219 -17.96 5.08 -1.69
N PHE A 220 -16.88 4.81 -0.95
CA PHE A 220 -15.96 5.85 -0.48
C PHE A 220 -14.53 5.34 -0.36
N VAL A 221 -13.58 6.27 -0.30
CA VAL A 221 -12.19 6.06 0.09
C VAL A 221 -12.02 6.50 1.53
N LEU A 222 -11.34 5.67 2.32
CA LEU A 222 -10.95 5.97 3.69
C LEU A 222 -9.49 5.62 3.91
N VAL A 223 -8.73 6.54 4.47
CA VAL A 223 -7.35 6.33 4.90
C VAL A 223 -7.24 6.70 6.37
N LEU A 224 -6.71 5.77 7.15
CA LEU A 224 -6.45 5.93 8.58
C LEU A 224 -4.95 5.70 8.84
N LEU A 225 -4.26 6.74 9.30
CA LEU A 225 -2.84 6.69 9.66
C LEU A 225 -2.66 6.86 11.17
N VAL A 226 -2.49 5.77 11.91
CA VAL A 226 -2.28 5.77 13.36
C VAL A 226 -0.80 5.67 13.69
N ARG A 227 -0.34 6.46 14.67
CA ARG A 227 1.00 6.36 15.27
C ARG A 227 0.92 6.57 16.78
N GLY A 228 1.82 5.95 17.53
CA GLY A 228 1.98 6.12 18.97
C GLY A 228 1.18 5.16 19.84
N ILE A 229 0.46 4.20 19.26
CA ILE A 229 -0.30 3.16 19.99
C ILE A 229 0.46 1.84 19.83
N ALA A 230 0.95 1.28 20.94
CA ALA A 230 1.76 0.05 20.91
C ALA A 230 0.93 -1.23 20.96
N ASP A 231 -0.31 -1.16 21.44
CA ASP A 231 -1.19 -2.31 21.53
C ASP A 231 -2.03 -2.40 20.25
N ASP A 232 -1.75 -3.43 19.44
CA ASP A 232 -2.40 -3.67 18.16
C ASP A 232 -3.93 -3.75 18.29
N LYS A 233 -4.45 -4.39 19.35
CA LYS A 233 -5.89 -4.53 19.56
C LYS A 233 -6.53 -3.18 19.80
N VAL A 234 -5.87 -2.31 20.56
CA VAL A 234 -6.34 -0.94 20.81
C VAL A 234 -6.32 -0.13 19.51
N ALA A 235 -5.26 -0.23 18.71
CA ALA A 235 -5.16 0.49 17.45
C ALA A 235 -6.22 0.05 16.43
N TYR A 236 -6.37 -1.26 16.23
CA TYR A 236 -7.36 -1.82 15.31
C TYR A 236 -8.80 -1.54 15.76
N SER A 237 -9.10 -1.63 17.06
CA SER A 237 -10.42 -1.28 17.59
C SER A 237 -10.76 0.18 17.31
N LEU A 238 -9.82 1.11 17.54
CA LEU A 238 -9.99 2.53 17.20
C LEU A 238 -10.29 2.73 15.71
N MET A 239 -9.54 2.06 14.83
CA MET A 239 -9.73 2.17 13.37
C MET A 239 -11.09 1.63 12.92
N ALA A 240 -11.52 0.49 13.49
CA ALA A 240 -12.82 -0.10 13.22
C ALA A 240 -13.97 0.79 13.73
N GLU A 241 -13.84 1.40 14.91
CA GLU A 241 -14.83 2.35 15.45
C GLU A 241 -15.01 3.57 14.56
N ILE A 242 -13.90 4.21 14.16
CA ILE A 242 -13.94 5.37 13.24
C ILE A 242 -14.58 4.98 11.90
N THR A 243 -14.24 3.79 11.38
CA THR A 243 -14.80 3.32 10.12
C THR A 243 -16.30 3.14 10.21
N ARG A 244 -16.80 2.54 11.30
CA ARG A 244 -18.22 2.33 11.54
C ARG A 244 -18.97 3.66 11.60
N ASP A 245 -18.45 4.62 12.35
CA ASP A 245 -19.07 5.94 12.51
C ASP A 245 -19.17 6.69 11.16
N LEU A 246 -18.10 6.64 10.35
CA LEU A 246 -18.10 7.24 9.01
C LEU A 246 -19.05 6.51 8.05
N HIS A 247 -19.03 5.18 8.05
CA HIS A 247 -19.95 4.38 7.25
C HIS A 247 -21.42 4.71 7.60
N ASP A 248 -21.76 4.76 8.88
CA ASP A 248 -23.13 5.06 9.32
C ASP A 248 -23.55 6.49 8.97
N ALA A 249 -22.62 7.45 9.01
CA ALA A 249 -22.88 8.82 8.57
C ALA A 249 -23.18 8.90 7.06
N THR A 250 -22.49 8.12 6.22
CA THR A 250 -22.70 8.13 4.75
C THR A 250 -24.01 7.50 4.29
N ASN A 251 -24.66 6.72 5.15
CA ASN A 251 -25.91 6.01 4.85
C ASN A 251 -27.17 6.71 5.39
N ARG A 252 -27.02 7.87 6.03
CA ARG A 252 -28.14 8.74 6.44
C ARG A 252 -28.61 9.60 5.28
#